data_AF-A0A7H8PJB4-F1
#
_entry.id   AF-A0A7H8PJB4-F1
#
_cell.length_a   1.000
_cell.length_b   1.000
_cell.length_c   1.000
_cell.angle_alpha   90.00
_cell.angle_beta   90.00
_cell.angle_gamma   90.00
#
_symmetry.space_group_name_H-M   'P 1'
#
loop_
_entity.id
_entity.type
_entity.pdbx_description
1 polymer ?
#
loop_
_entity_poly.entity_id
_entity_poly.type
_entity_poly.pdbx_seq_one_letter_code
_entity_poly.pdbx_strand_id
1 'polypeptide(L)'
;MNKKLCLVIMTIVVFSCQSIDKKEKPDPFIQEERMVEILTDIAYVKAAKISYKKKLEEKYFDPEAYILKKHGIDSLVFEKNRAWYITKLDRYKKVFDSVKKQLEKRKVAYEELEKKEDSLKRKEDSLRMFIHNKNKEKREIKQLKKERKKK
;
A
#
# COMPACT_ATOMS: atom_id res chain seq x y z
N MET A 1 20.74 -48.97 -9.06
CA MET A 1 21.03 -47.76 -8.27
C MET A 1 22.32 -47.97 -7.50
N ASN A 2 23.34 -47.16 -7.77
CA ASN A 2 24.67 -47.35 -7.23
C ASN A 2 24.62 -47.16 -5.70
N LYS A 3 25.01 -48.17 -4.92
CA LYS A 3 24.99 -48.11 -3.43
C LYS A 3 25.74 -46.89 -2.88
N LYS A 4 26.76 -46.42 -3.62
CA LYS A 4 27.51 -45.18 -3.35
C LYS A 4 26.65 -43.92 -3.48
N LEU A 5 25.74 -43.86 -4.44
CA LEU A 5 24.81 -42.74 -4.62
C LEU A 5 23.80 -42.66 -3.47
N CYS A 6 23.26 -43.82 -3.05
CA CYS A 6 22.38 -43.87 -1.88
C CYS A 6 23.09 -43.40 -0.60
N LEU A 7 24.37 -43.73 -0.43
CA LEU A 7 25.17 -43.32 0.73
C LEU A 7 25.47 -41.81 0.74
N VAL A 8 25.71 -41.21 -0.43
CA VAL A 8 25.86 -39.75 -0.59
C VAL A 8 24.53 -39.03 -0.30
N ILE A 9 23.41 -39.55 -0.79
CA ILE A 9 22.09 -38.97 -0.50
C ILE A 9 21.76 -39.07 1.00
N MET A 10 22.06 -40.21 1.63
CA MET A 10 21.83 -40.41 3.06
C MET A 10 22.64 -39.43 3.92
N THR A 11 23.89 -39.16 3.55
CA THR A 11 24.75 -38.21 4.28
C THR A 11 24.29 -36.76 4.13
N ILE A 12 23.80 -36.37 2.95
CA ILE A 12 23.19 -35.04 2.73
C ILE A 12 21.92 -34.85 3.56
N VAL A 13 21.08 -35.89 3.66
CA VAL A 13 19.83 -35.84 4.44
C VAL A 13 20.11 -35.69 5.94
N VAL A 14 21.13 -36.36 6.49
CA VAL A 14 21.50 -36.25 7.91
C VAL A 14 22.06 -34.86 8.25
N PHE A 15 22.78 -34.22 7.34
CA PHE A 15 23.25 -32.83 7.51
C PHE A 15 22.19 -31.76 7.26
N SER A 16 21.04 -32.12 6.66
CA SER A 16 19.95 -31.19 6.40
C SER A 16 19.10 -30.88 7.64
N CYS A 17 19.36 -31.52 8.78
CA CYS A 17 18.70 -31.20 10.04
C CYS A 17 19.27 -29.88 10.58
N GLN A 18 18.74 -28.75 10.09
CA GLN A 18 18.95 -27.47 10.75
C GLN A 18 18.26 -27.54 12.11
N SER A 19 19.06 -27.48 13.18
CA SER A 19 18.55 -27.15 14.50
C SER A 19 17.68 -25.91 14.37
N ILE A 20 16.42 -25.99 14.83
CA ILE A 20 15.60 -24.80 15.04
C ILE A 20 16.19 -24.11 16.27
N ASP A 21 17.37 -23.54 16.10
CA ASP A 21 17.99 -22.73 17.12
C ASP A 21 17.00 -21.61 17.44
N LYS A 22 16.69 -21.45 18.73
CA LYS A 22 15.95 -20.28 19.20
C LYS A 22 16.69 -19.07 18.67
N LYS A 23 16.17 -18.45 17.61
CA LYS A 23 16.78 -17.25 17.05
C LYS A 23 16.90 -16.24 18.18
N GLU A 24 18.12 -15.80 18.41
CA GLU A 24 18.39 -14.77 19.41
C GLU A 24 17.68 -13.49 19.02
N LYS A 25 17.28 -12.71 20.03
CA LYS A 25 16.65 -11.42 19.79
C LYS A 25 17.67 -10.52 19.10
N PRO A 26 17.40 -10.05 17.87
CA PRO A 26 18.38 -9.27 17.12
C PRO A 26 18.56 -7.87 17.73
N ASP A 27 19.75 -7.33 17.54
CA ASP A 27 20.10 -5.94 17.84
C ASP A 27 20.60 -5.28 16.55
N PRO A 28 19.97 -4.20 16.05
CA PRO A 28 18.81 -3.50 16.62
C PRO A 28 17.49 -4.28 16.49
N PHE A 29 16.66 -4.17 17.54
CA PHE A 29 15.34 -4.80 17.61
C PHE A 29 14.23 -3.86 17.10
N ILE A 30 13.43 -4.35 16.15
CA ILE A 30 12.22 -3.68 15.68
C ILE A 30 11.07 -4.08 16.60
N GLN A 31 10.50 -3.11 17.32
CA GLN A 31 9.34 -3.34 18.18
C GLN A 31 8.08 -3.72 17.36
N GLU A 32 7.10 -4.34 18.02
CA GLU A 32 5.91 -4.89 17.35
C GLU A 32 5.12 -3.80 16.61
N GLU A 33 4.94 -2.64 17.24
CA GLU A 33 4.26 -1.48 16.68
C GLU A 33 4.93 -1.01 15.39
N ARG A 34 6.25 -0.85 15.43
CA ARG A 34 7.05 -0.45 14.27
C ARG A 34 7.04 -1.51 13.17
N MET A 35 7.07 -2.80 13.52
CA MET A 35 6.94 -3.89 12.58
C MET A 35 5.58 -3.86 11.86
N VAL A 36 4.50 -3.60 12.60
CA VAL A 36 3.16 -3.44 12.02
C VAL A 36 3.13 -2.27 11.02
N GLU A 37 3.72 -1.12 11.36
CA GLU A 37 3.77 0.04 10.46
C GLU A 37 4.52 -0.27 9.15
N ILE A 38 5.72 -0.87 9.26
CA ILE A 38 6.54 -1.25 8.11
C ILE A 38 5.77 -2.22 7.20
N LEU A 39 5.24 -3.30 7.78
CA LEU A 39 4.52 -4.33 7.01
C LEU A 39 3.23 -3.77 6.37
N THR A 40 2.54 -2.86 7.05
CA THR A 40 1.37 -2.16 6.49
C THR A 40 1.76 -1.33 5.26
N ASP A 41 2.84 -0.57 5.35
CA ASP A 41 3.31 0.25 4.23
C ASP A 41 3.84 -0.61 3.07
N ILE A 42 4.57 -1.69 3.36
CA ILE A 42 5.01 -2.66 2.34
C ILE A 42 3.79 -3.26 1.61
N ALA A 43 2.78 -3.70 2.36
CA ALA A 43 1.57 -4.28 1.79
C ALA A 43 0.83 -3.27 0.89
N TYR A 44 0.74 -2.01 1.34
CA TYR A 44 0.10 -0.94 0.58
C TYR A 44 0.81 -0.67 -0.75
N VAL A 45 2.14 -0.51 -0.74
CA VAL A 45 2.89 -0.24 -1.98
C VAL A 45 2.93 -1.45 -2.90
N LYS A 46 3.01 -2.68 -2.36
CA LYS A 46 2.90 -3.90 -3.17
C LYS A 46 1.55 -3.99 -3.89
N ALA A 47 0.45 -3.67 -3.19
CA ALA A 47 -0.88 -3.60 -3.81
C ALA A 47 -0.93 -2.52 -4.91
N ALA A 48 -0.40 -1.33 -4.65
CA ALA A 48 -0.34 -0.26 -5.64
C ALA A 48 0.50 -0.65 -6.87
N LYS A 49 1.63 -1.35 -6.69
CA LYS A 49 2.47 -1.83 -7.80
C LYS A 49 1.69 -2.76 -8.73
N ILE A 50 0.85 -3.63 -8.18
CA ILE A 50 -0.01 -4.51 -8.97
C ILE A 50 -0.99 -3.69 -9.82
N SER A 51 -1.64 -2.68 -9.23
CA SER A 51 -2.62 -1.83 -9.93
C SER A 51 -2.00 -0.92 -11.00
N TYR A 52 -0.77 -0.45 -10.81
CA TYR A 52 -0.10 0.50 -11.71
C TYR A 52 1.07 -0.10 -12.49
N LYS A 53 1.05 -1.43 -12.71
CA LYS A 53 2.12 -2.22 -13.32
C LYS A 53 2.81 -1.52 -14.50
N LYS A 54 2.05 -1.04 -15.50
CA LYS A 54 2.59 -0.36 -16.70
C LYS A 54 3.47 0.86 -16.38
N LYS A 55 3.09 1.68 -15.38
CA LYS A 55 3.83 2.91 -15.01
C LYS A 55 5.02 2.64 -14.09
N LEU A 56 5.03 1.49 -13.42
CA LEU A 56 6.03 1.14 -12.40
C LEU A 56 7.04 0.09 -12.88
N GLU A 57 6.82 -0.57 -14.01
CA GLU A 57 7.80 -1.49 -14.62
C GLU A 57 8.88 -0.77 -15.44
N GLU A 58 8.58 0.40 -16.00
CA GLU A 58 9.55 1.22 -16.75
C GLU A 58 10.71 1.74 -15.87
N LYS A 59 10.49 1.77 -14.55
CA LYS A 59 11.47 2.21 -13.56
C LYS A 59 11.65 1.04 -12.63
N TYR A 60 12.80 0.35 -12.65
CA TYR A 60 13.13 -0.76 -11.74
C TYR A 60 12.88 -0.36 -10.28
N PHE A 61 11.65 -0.58 -9.81
CA PHE A 61 11.15 -0.11 -8.52
C PHE A 61 10.90 -1.32 -7.63
N ASP A 62 11.67 -1.39 -6.56
CA ASP A 62 11.45 -2.32 -5.46
C ASP A 62 10.64 -1.63 -4.35
N PRO A 63 9.34 -1.99 -4.19
CA PRO A 63 8.49 -1.49 -3.11
C PRO A 63 9.08 -1.69 -1.72
N GLU A 64 9.74 -2.82 -1.50
CA GLU A 64 10.19 -3.21 -0.18
C GLU A 64 11.40 -2.39 0.23
N ALA A 65 12.45 -2.34 -0.61
CA ALA A 65 13.60 -1.47 -0.37
C ALA A 65 13.21 0.01 -0.21
N TYR A 66 12.24 0.49 -1.00
CA TYR A 66 11.74 1.87 -0.87
C TYR A 66 11.12 2.13 0.50
N ILE A 67 10.25 1.22 0.98
CA ILE A 67 9.60 1.37 2.28
C ILE A 67 10.59 1.20 3.42
N LEU A 68 11.51 0.23 3.37
CA LEU A 68 12.54 0.06 4.39
C LEU A 68 13.41 1.32 4.53
N LYS A 69 13.80 1.91 3.39
CA LYS A 69 14.51 3.20 3.36
C LYS A 69 13.69 4.33 3.99
N LYS A 70 12.39 4.42 3.69
CA LYS A 70 11.47 5.41 4.30
C LYS A 70 11.42 5.28 5.84
N HIS A 71 11.49 4.06 6.35
CA HIS A 71 11.48 3.77 7.80
C HIS A 71 12.87 3.83 8.46
N GLY A 72 13.93 4.13 7.70
CA GLY A 72 15.31 4.18 8.19
C GLY A 72 15.83 2.82 8.65
N ILE A 73 15.38 1.74 7.99
CA ILE A 73 15.73 0.36 8.34
C ILE A 73 16.52 -0.28 7.21
N ASP A 74 17.61 -0.92 7.59
CA ASP A 74 18.42 -1.73 6.69
C ASP A 74 17.73 -3.07 6.39
N SER A 75 17.88 -3.58 5.17
CA SER A 75 17.24 -4.83 4.74
C SER A 75 17.70 -6.04 5.55
N LEU A 76 18.98 -6.09 5.95
CA LEU A 76 19.50 -7.17 6.80
C LEU A 76 18.93 -7.08 8.21
N VAL A 77 18.75 -5.87 8.74
CA VAL A 77 18.11 -5.65 10.04
C VAL A 77 16.65 -6.13 10.00
N PHE A 78 15.92 -5.77 8.95
CA PHE A 78 14.54 -6.22 8.77
C PHE A 78 14.43 -7.74 8.68
N GLU A 79 15.25 -8.39 7.87
CA GLU A 79 15.22 -9.85 7.71
C GLU A 79 15.60 -10.60 8.99
N LYS A 80 16.59 -10.11 9.75
CA LYS A 80 16.93 -10.66 11.08
C LYS A 80 15.76 -10.56 12.07
N ASN A 81 15.09 -9.40 12.11
CA ASN A 81 13.92 -9.19 12.96
C ASN A 81 12.74 -10.06 12.53
N ARG A 82 12.41 -10.09 11.23
CA ARG A 82 11.37 -10.93 10.66
C ARG A 82 11.61 -12.40 10.96
N ALA A 83 12.84 -12.87 10.77
CA ALA A 83 13.28 -14.21 11.13
C ALA A 83 13.03 -14.54 12.61
N TRP A 84 13.34 -13.61 13.51
CA TRP A 84 13.06 -13.77 14.94
C TRP A 84 11.55 -13.85 15.22
N TYR A 85 10.75 -12.97 14.63
CA TYR A 85 9.29 -12.97 14.79
C TYR A 85 8.65 -14.26 14.31
N ILE A 86 9.13 -14.86 13.22
CA ILE A 86 8.65 -16.17 12.72
C ILE A 86 8.79 -17.27 13.78
N THR A 87 9.80 -17.20 14.66
CA THR A 87 9.95 -18.16 15.78
C THR A 87 8.94 -17.94 16.91
N LYS A 88 8.23 -16.80 16.91
CA LYS A 88 7.23 -16.39 17.92
C LYS A 88 5.85 -16.33 17.28
N LEU A 89 5.29 -17.50 16.92
CA LEU A 89 4.04 -17.62 16.17
C LEU A 89 2.90 -16.75 16.71
N ASP A 90 2.64 -16.75 18.03
CA ASP A 90 1.56 -15.95 18.63
C ASP A 90 1.77 -14.44 18.46
N ARG A 91 3.01 -13.96 18.63
CA ARG A 91 3.35 -12.54 18.43
C ARG A 91 3.25 -12.17 16.96
N TYR A 92 3.75 -13.03 16.07
CA TYR A 92 3.73 -12.77 14.64
C TYR A 92 2.31 -12.77 14.08
N LYS A 93 1.44 -13.64 14.59
CA LYS A 93 0.00 -13.59 14.31
C LYS A 93 -0.62 -12.26 14.73
N LYS A 94 -0.34 -11.77 15.94
CA LYS A 94 -0.82 -10.45 16.41
C LYS A 94 -0.32 -9.30 15.53
N VAL A 95 0.92 -9.36 15.06
CA VAL A 95 1.47 -8.39 14.10
C VAL A 95 0.63 -8.39 12.82
N PHE A 96 0.40 -9.55 12.20
CA PHE A 96 -0.41 -9.64 10.98
C PHE A 96 -1.87 -9.23 11.17
N ASP A 97 -2.49 -9.61 12.28
CA ASP A 97 -3.87 -9.19 12.61
C ASP A 97 -3.95 -7.67 12.74
N SER A 98 -2.92 -7.05 13.31
CA SER A 98 -2.82 -5.59 13.44
C SER A 98 -2.59 -4.92 12.09
N VAL A 99 -1.74 -5.48 11.22
CA VAL A 99 -1.56 -5.02 9.83
C VAL A 99 -2.90 -5.04 9.10
N LYS A 100 -3.66 -6.15 9.18
CA LYS A 100 -4.98 -6.27 8.56
C LYS A 100 -5.94 -5.20 9.06
N LYS A 101 -6.00 -4.98 10.38
CA LYS A 101 -6.83 -3.91 10.97
C LYS A 101 -6.44 -2.52 10.49
N GLN A 102 -5.15 -2.21 10.38
CA GLN A 102 -4.69 -0.92 9.86
C GLN A 102 -5.08 -0.72 8.39
N LEU A 103 -4.95 -1.77 7.56
CA LEU A 103 -5.34 -1.71 6.15
C LEU A 103 -6.84 -1.46 5.99
N GLU A 104 -7.69 -2.18 6.75
CA GLU A 104 -9.14 -1.96 6.73
C GLU A 104 -9.52 -0.55 7.20
N LYS A 105 -8.88 -0.05 8.27
CA LYS A 105 -9.11 1.32 8.74
C LYS A 105 -8.74 2.36 7.68
N ARG A 106 -7.60 2.18 7.00
CA ARG A 106 -7.19 3.07 5.91
C ARG A 106 -8.17 3.00 4.74
N LYS A 107 -8.63 1.79 4.37
CA LYS A 107 -9.61 1.58 3.30
C LYS A 107 -10.91 2.35 3.57
N VAL A 108 -11.50 2.19 4.76
CA VAL A 108 -12.73 2.91 5.15
C VAL A 108 -12.52 4.43 5.07
N ALA A 109 -11.39 4.93 5.58
CA ALA A 109 -11.08 6.35 5.49
C ALA A 109 -10.97 6.85 4.04
N TYR A 110 -10.39 6.06 3.13
CA TYR A 110 -10.33 6.40 1.71
C TYR A 110 -11.71 6.40 1.04
N GLU A 111 -12.57 5.42 1.32
CA GLU A 111 -13.93 5.37 0.79
C GLU A 111 -14.78 6.57 1.24
N GLU A 112 -14.59 7.03 2.48
CA GLU A 112 -15.26 8.24 2.98
C GLU A 112 -14.76 9.51 2.29
N LEU A 113 -13.45 9.60 2.03
CA LEU A 113 -12.87 10.72 1.28
C LEU A 113 -13.39 10.75 -0.16
N GLU A 114 -13.44 9.60 -0.83
CA GLU A 114 -13.96 9.47 -2.19
C GLU A 114 -15.42 9.94 -2.29
N LYS A 115 -16.27 9.51 -1.35
CA LYS A 115 -17.68 9.97 -1.28
C LYS A 115 -17.78 11.48 -1.10
N LYS A 116 -16.91 12.08 -0.27
CA LYS A 116 -16.87 13.52 -0.06
C LYS A 116 -16.45 14.24 -1.34
N GLU A 117 -15.39 13.78 -2.00
CA GLU A 117 -14.93 14.33 -3.28
C GLU A 117 -16.02 14.28 -4.36
N ASP A 118 -16.71 13.15 -4.49
CA ASP A 118 -17.81 13.01 -5.46
C ASP A 118 -18.97 13.96 -5.14
N SER A 119 -19.29 14.14 -3.86
CA SER A 119 -20.32 15.09 -3.44
C SER A 119 -19.93 16.54 -3.76
N LEU A 120 -18.65 16.88 -3.64
CA LEU A 120 -18.12 18.21 -3.98
C LEU A 120 -18.14 18.42 -5.49
N LYS A 121 -17.69 17.45 -6.29
CA LYS A 121 -17.75 17.50 -7.75
C LYS A 121 -19.18 17.73 -8.27
N ARG A 122 -20.17 17.00 -7.73
CA ARG A 122 -21.58 17.20 -8.10
C ARG A 122 -22.07 18.62 -7.80
N LYS A 123 -21.67 19.20 -6.66
CA LYS A 123 -22.01 20.57 -6.30
C LYS A 123 -21.33 21.58 -7.23
N GLU A 124 -20.07 21.36 -7.56
CA GLU A 124 -19.32 22.19 -8.51
C GLU A 124 -19.95 22.17 -9.90
N ASP A 125 -20.31 20.99 -10.41
CA ASP A 125 -20.99 20.85 -11.70
C ASP A 125 -22.35 21.55 -11.71
N SER A 126 -23.12 21.42 -10.63
CA SER A 126 -24.40 22.13 -10.47
C SER A 126 -24.21 23.65 -10.48
N LEU A 127 -23.18 24.15 -9.80
CA LEU A 127 -22.85 25.58 -9.77
C LEU A 127 -22.38 26.08 -11.15
N ARG A 128 -21.56 25.30 -11.86
CA ARG A 128 -21.12 25.61 -13.23
C ARG A 128 -22.32 25.71 -14.17
N MET A 129 -23.27 24.78 -14.09
CA MET A 129 -24.51 24.81 -14.87
C MET A 129 -25.36 26.04 -14.54
N PHE A 130 -25.51 26.38 -13.26
CA PHE A 130 -26.24 27.58 -12.84
C PHE A 130 -25.61 28.87 -13.41
N ILE A 131 -24.28 29.00 -13.32
CA ILE A 131 -23.54 30.15 -13.86
C ILE A 131 -23.70 30.21 -15.39
N HIS A 132 -23.60 29.08 -16.08
CA HIS A 132 -23.79 29.00 -17.53
C HIS A 132 -25.17 29.51 -17.93
N ASN A 133 -26.23 29.01 -17.29
CA ASN A 133 -27.61 29.41 -17.57
C ASN A 133 -27.84 30.91 -17.29
N LYS A 134 -27.37 31.42 -16.15
CA LYS A 134 -27.46 32.84 -15.80
C LYS A 134 -26.76 33.74 -16.82
N ASN A 135 -25.62 33.29 -17.35
CA ASN A 135 -24.90 34.03 -18.40
C ASN A 135 -25.63 33.99 -19.74
N LYS A 136 -26.29 32.88 -20.08
CA LYS A 136 -27.14 32.75 -21.27
C LYS A 136 -28.33 33.71 -21.20
N GLU A 137 -29.08 33.71 -20.10
CA GLU A 137 -30.20 34.64 -19.86
C GLU A 137 -29.76 36.11 -19.99
N LYS A 138 -28.62 36.47 -19.40
CA LYS A 138 -28.06 37.83 -19.52
C LYS A 138 -27.78 38.23 -20.98
N ARG A 139 -27.30 37.30 -21.80
CA ARG A 139 -27.04 37.54 -23.23
C ARG A 139 -28.34 37.75 -24.00
N GLU A 140 -29.35 36.93 -23.74
CA GLU A 140 -30.68 37.02 -24.34
C GLU A 140 -31.36 38.36 -23.99
N ILE A 141 -31.35 38.76 -22.70
CA ILE A 141 -31.88 40.05 -22.24
C ILE A 141 -31.15 41.22 -22.92
N LYS A 142 -29.83 41.12 -23.10
CA LYS A 142 -29.03 42.16 -23.77
C LYS A 142 -29.39 42.28 -25.26
N GLN A 143 -29.65 41.17 -25.94
CA GLN A 143 -30.09 41.15 -27.33
C GLN A 143 -31.49 41.78 -27.49
N LEU A 144 -32.46 41.37 -26.66
CA LEU A 144 -33.83 41.92 -26.67
C LEU A 144 -33.85 43.43 -26.43
N LYS A 145 -33.03 43.93 -25.49
CA LYS A 145 -32.88 45.38 -25.26
C LYS A 145 -32.27 46.13 -26.46
N LYS A 146 -31.39 45.49 -27.22
CA LYS A 146 -30.77 46.09 -28.42
C LYS A 146 -31.77 46.16 -29.58
N GLU A 147 -32.60 45.15 -29.75
CA GLU A 147 -33.66 45.12 -30.78
C GLU A 147 -34.74 46.17 -30.51
N ARG A 148 -35.17 46.33 -29.26
CA ARG A 148 -36.15 47.36 -28.87
C ARG A 148 -35.68 48.80 -29.10
N LYS A 149 -34.37 49.07 -29.05
CA LYS A 149 -33.81 50.41 -29.33
C LYS A 149 -33.67 50.74 -30.82
N LYS A 150 -33.89 49.77 -31.71
CA LYS A 150 -33.80 49.94 -33.17
C LYS A 150 -35.16 50.17 -33.84
N LYS A 151 -36.26 49.97 -33.11
CA LYS A 151 -37.62 50.38 -33.49
C LYS A 151 -37.92 51.73 -32.87
#